data_AF-Q32XY0-F1
#
_entry.id   AF-Q32XY0-F1
#
_cell.length_a   1.000
_cell.length_b   1.000
_cell.length_c   1.000
_cell.angle_alpha   90.00
_cell.angle_beta   90.00
_cell.angle_gamma   90.00
#
_symmetry.space_group_name_H-M   'P 1'
#
loop_
_entity.id
_entity.type
_entity.pdbx_description
1 polymer ?
#
loop_
_entity_poly.entity_id
_entity_poly.type
_entity_poly.pdbx_seq_one_letter_code
_entity_poly.pdbx_strand_id
1 'polypeptide(L)'
;MSVRNWFEDKRRLGGLIGAFLEKATKGYVSSEREKDRHIAIDINKGLWTRCDNCGNMLYVRFLKQNKSVCEECGYHLPMTSTERIELLIDRDTRIPMDEDMTAQDVLSFSDEDSYQNRIITSQGRTGLTDAVQTGIGYLNGTPIALGVMDFQFMGGSMGSVVGEKITRLIEYATDKSLPIIIVCASGGARMQEGTLSLMQMAKISSVLQIHQVQRNLLYISVLTYPTTGGVTASFGMLGDIIIAESKAYIAFAGK
;
A
#
# COMPACT_ATOMS: atom_id res chain seq x y z
N MET A 1 -27.42 1.35 -21.45
CA MET A 1 -26.28 0.53 -21.96
C MET A 1 -26.40 -0.85 -21.36
N SER A 2 -26.49 -1.89 -22.18
CA SER A 2 -26.82 -3.25 -21.75
C SER A 2 -25.62 -3.97 -21.12
N VAL A 3 -25.86 -4.71 -20.03
CA VAL A 3 -24.88 -5.53 -19.28
C VAL A 3 -24.13 -6.52 -20.18
N ARG A 4 -24.72 -6.92 -21.32
CA ARG A 4 -24.07 -7.80 -22.30
C ARG A 4 -22.84 -7.15 -22.97
N ASN A 5 -22.86 -5.85 -23.22
CA ASN A 5 -21.74 -5.16 -23.88
C ASN A 5 -20.51 -5.05 -22.96
N TRP A 6 -20.73 -4.97 -21.64
CA TRP A 6 -19.65 -4.95 -20.65
C TRP A 6 -18.94 -6.31 -20.53
N PHE A 7 -19.67 -7.42 -20.67
CA PHE A 7 -19.08 -8.76 -20.66
C PHE A 7 -18.30 -9.11 -21.93
N GLU A 8 -18.68 -8.57 -23.10
CA GLU A 8 -17.94 -8.78 -24.35
C GLU A 8 -16.62 -8.01 -24.38
N ASP A 9 -16.57 -6.79 -23.84
CA ASP A 9 -15.31 -6.02 -23.73
C ASP A 9 -14.31 -6.67 -22.76
N LYS A 10 -14.77 -7.28 -21.66
CA LYS A 10 -13.90 -8.02 -20.73
C LYS A 10 -13.28 -9.28 -21.36
N ARG A 11 -13.97 -9.97 -22.29
CA ARG A 11 -13.39 -11.11 -23.03
C ARG A 11 -12.28 -10.68 -23.98
N ARG A 12 -12.37 -9.48 -24.58
CA ARG A 12 -11.30 -8.92 -25.41
C ARG A 12 -10.05 -8.57 -24.61
N LEU A 13 -10.19 -8.02 -23.40
CA LEU A 13 -9.06 -7.77 -22.50
C LEU A 13 -8.41 -9.07 -21.98
N GLY A 14 -9.20 -10.12 -21.70
CA GLY A 14 -8.67 -11.43 -21.28
C GLY A 14 -7.79 -12.10 -22.34
N GLY A 15 -8.13 -11.93 -23.64
CA GLY A 15 -7.32 -12.43 -24.75
C GLY A 15 -5.99 -11.68 -24.94
N LEU A 16 -5.96 -10.38 -24.63
CA LEU A 16 -4.74 -9.57 -24.69
C LEU A 16 -3.73 -9.96 -23.61
N ILE A 17 -4.20 -10.35 -22.41
CA ILE A 17 -3.35 -10.83 -21.32
C ILE A 17 -2.72 -12.19 -21.69
N GLY A 18 -3.49 -13.09 -22.31
CA GLY A 18 -2.99 -14.37 -22.82
C GLY A 18 -1.91 -14.20 -23.91
N ALA A 19 -2.11 -13.26 -24.83
CA ALA A 19 -1.13 -12.95 -25.88
C ALA A 19 0.14 -12.26 -25.34
N PHE A 20 0.04 -11.57 -24.20
CA PHE A 20 1.20 -10.94 -23.54
C PHE A 20 2.11 -11.98 -22.87
N LEU A 21 1.52 -13.02 -22.28
CA LEU A 21 2.23 -14.16 -21.66
C LEU A 21 3.01 -15.00 -22.69
N GLU A 22 2.49 -15.18 -23.91
CA GLU A 22 3.21 -15.89 -24.99
C GLU A 22 4.37 -15.07 -25.59
N LYS A 23 4.32 -13.73 -25.51
CA LYS A 23 5.42 -12.87 -26.00
C LYS A 23 6.60 -12.83 -25.04
N ALA A 24 6.38 -13.00 -23.74
CA ALA A 24 7.43 -13.00 -22.72
C ALA A 24 8.40 -14.19 -22.83
N THR A 25 7.99 -15.29 -23.46
CA THR A 25 8.80 -16.53 -23.57
C THR A 25 9.66 -16.62 -24.83
N LYS A 26 9.49 -15.73 -25.82
CA LYS A 26 10.22 -15.78 -27.12
C LYS A 26 11.36 -14.77 -27.28
N GLY A 27 11.63 -13.91 -26.29
CA GLY A 27 12.63 -12.84 -26.38
C GLY A 27 14.05 -13.18 -25.93
N TYR A 28 14.37 -14.45 -25.67
CA TYR A 28 15.69 -14.88 -25.22
C TYR A 28 16.56 -15.20 -26.45
N VAL A 29 17.29 -14.20 -26.98
CA VAL A 29 18.58 -14.30 -27.71
C VAL A 29 18.97 -12.91 -28.25
N SER A 30 20.22 -12.50 -27.99
CA SER A 30 20.93 -11.25 -28.36
C SER A 30 20.51 -9.99 -27.57
N SER A 31 21.39 -9.16 -27.01
CA SER A 31 22.80 -8.89 -27.28
C SER A 31 23.50 -8.36 -26.02
N GLU A 32 24.73 -8.80 -25.79
CA GLU A 32 25.67 -8.13 -24.89
C GLU A 32 26.24 -6.88 -25.57
N ARG A 33 25.96 -5.69 -25.01
CA ARG A 33 26.81 -4.48 -24.94
C ARG A 33 25.95 -3.26 -24.58
N GLU A 34 26.55 -2.32 -23.86
CA GLU A 34 26.00 -1.07 -23.32
C GLU A 34 25.33 -1.16 -21.93
N LYS A 35 26.13 -1.60 -20.95
CA LYS A 35 25.99 -1.15 -19.55
C LYS A 35 26.84 0.11 -19.35
N ASP A 36 26.22 1.26 -19.47
CA ASP A 36 26.60 2.48 -18.74
C ASP A 36 25.38 3.41 -18.68
N ARG A 37 24.39 3.00 -17.88
CA ARG A 37 23.34 3.91 -17.42
C ARG A 37 23.81 4.49 -16.09
N HIS A 38 24.28 5.72 -16.17
CA HIS A 38 24.46 6.61 -15.03
C HIS A 38 23.30 6.43 -14.05
N ILE A 39 23.59 5.83 -12.90
CA ILE A 39 22.72 5.89 -11.75
C ILE A 39 22.67 7.37 -11.37
N ALA A 40 21.57 8.04 -11.69
CA ALA A 40 21.28 9.34 -11.12
C ALA A 40 21.08 9.12 -9.61
N ILE A 41 22.18 9.16 -8.87
CA ILE A 41 22.17 9.20 -7.42
C ILE A 41 21.54 10.54 -7.09
N ASP A 42 20.32 10.51 -6.58
CA ASP A 42 19.63 11.69 -6.06
C ASP A 42 20.43 12.22 -4.85
N ILE A 43 21.31 13.21 -5.12
CA ILE A 43 22.32 13.73 -4.19
C ILE A 43 21.67 14.45 -2.97
N ASN A 44 20.36 14.69 -2.99
CA ASN A 44 19.64 15.37 -1.93
C ASN A 44 19.08 14.46 -0.83
N LYS A 45 19.19 13.13 -0.94
CA LYS A 45 18.87 12.23 0.17
C LYS A 45 20.11 12.02 1.02
N GLY A 46 20.07 12.48 2.27
CA GLY A 46 21.17 12.34 3.22
C GLY A 46 21.74 10.92 3.22
N LEU A 47 23.06 10.81 3.05
CA LEU A 47 23.77 9.52 3.02
C LEU A 47 23.62 8.73 4.33
N TRP A 48 23.27 9.43 5.41
CA TRP A 48 23.15 8.90 6.75
C TRP A 48 21.77 9.23 7.33
N THR A 49 21.24 8.31 8.13
CA THR A 49 20.05 8.52 8.95
C THR A 49 20.34 8.11 10.40
N ARG A 50 19.71 8.78 11.35
CA ARG A 50 19.86 8.46 12.77
C ARG A 50 18.81 7.40 13.16
N CYS A 51 19.21 6.39 13.94
CA CYS A 51 18.25 5.44 14.51
C CYS A 51 17.45 6.10 15.64
N ASP A 52 16.12 6.05 15.54
CA ASP A 52 15.22 6.65 16.55
C ASP A 52 15.34 5.99 17.94
N ASN A 53 15.79 4.73 17.99
CA ASN A 53 15.87 3.96 19.24
C ASN A 53 17.25 4.06 19.91
N CYS A 54 18.35 3.79 19.20
CA CYS A 54 19.71 3.80 19.80
C CYS A 54 20.53 5.05 19.47
N GLY A 55 20.04 5.92 18.59
CA GLY A 55 20.73 7.15 18.19
C GLY A 55 21.92 6.95 17.26
N ASN A 56 22.24 5.72 16.84
CA ASN A 56 23.37 5.44 15.95
C ASN A 56 23.16 6.03 14.54
N MET A 57 24.25 6.38 13.87
CA MET A 57 24.24 6.88 12.49
C MET A 57 24.34 5.70 11.51
N LEU A 58 23.31 5.51 10.70
CA LEU A 58 23.15 4.42 9.77
C LEU A 58 23.32 4.92 8.35
N TYR A 59 24.17 4.26 7.57
CA TYR A 59 24.32 4.57 6.15
C TYR A 59 23.10 4.05 5.38
N VAL A 60 22.40 4.93 4.66
CA VAL A 60 21.09 4.65 4.05
C VAL A 60 21.13 3.45 3.09
N ARG A 61 22.25 3.26 2.38
CA ARG A 61 22.41 2.13 1.46
C ARG A 61 22.38 0.77 2.18
N PHE A 62 23.09 0.64 3.30
CA PHE A 62 23.10 -0.61 4.07
C PHE A 62 21.77 -0.82 4.77
N LEU A 63 21.16 0.26 5.26
CA LEU A 63 19.83 0.20 5.85
C LEU A 63 18.78 -0.38 4.89
N LYS A 64 18.79 0.05 3.61
CA LYS A 64 17.89 -0.49 2.58
C LYS A 64 18.17 -1.97 2.29
N GLN A 65 19.44 -2.38 2.25
CA GLN A 65 19.81 -3.78 2.07
C GLN A 65 19.33 -4.64 3.25
N ASN A 66 19.39 -4.11 4.47
CA ASN A 66 18.88 -4.74 5.68
C ASN A 66 17.39 -4.44 5.94
N LYS A 67 16.60 -4.13 4.90
CA LYS A 67 15.14 -3.99 4.97
C LYS A 67 14.66 -2.98 6.02
N SER A 68 15.39 -1.88 6.17
CA SER A 68 15.13 -0.83 7.17
C SER A 68 15.23 -1.28 8.63
N VAL A 69 16.00 -2.34 8.92
CA VAL A 69 16.28 -2.77 10.30
C VAL A 69 17.65 -2.26 10.76
N CYS A 70 17.71 -1.67 11.95
CA CYS A 70 18.95 -1.26 12.58
C CYS A 70 19.78 -2.48 12.98
N GLU A 71 21.01 -2.60 12.46
CA GLU A 71 21.92 -3.72 12.76
C GLU A 71 22.34 -3.77 14.23
N GLU A 72 22.45 -2.61 14.89
CA GLU A 72 22.89 -2.53 16.29
C GLU A 72 21.81 -2.92 17.30
N CYS A 73 20.56 -2.52 17.08
CA CYS A 73 19.50 -2.66 18.09
C CYS A 73 18.25 -3.41 17.62
N GLY A 74 18.23 -3.86 16.36
CA GLY A 74 17.10 -4.57 15.75
C GLY A 74 15.82 -3.74 15.61
N TYR A 75 15.90 -2.41 15.76
CA TYR A 75 14.75 -1.52 15.61
C TYR A 75 14.34 -1.40 14.14
N HIS A 76 13.05 -1.50 13.87
CA HIS A 76 12.47 -1.32 12.53
C HIS A 76 12.26 0.17 12.28
N LEU A 77 13.03 0.75 11.34
CA LEU A 77 12.87 2.13 10.93
C LEU A 77 11.71 2.28 9.94
N PRO A 78 11.15 3.50 9.79
CA PRO A 78 10.11 3.77 8.81
C PRO A 78 10.54 3.35 7.40
N MET A 79 9.61 2.74 6.67
CA MET A 79 9.78 2.31 5.30
C MET A 79 8.65 2.92 4.47
N THR A 80 8.98 3.44 3.28
CA THR A 80 7.96 3.96 2.36
C THR A 80 7.11 2.82 1.81
N SER A 81 5.89 3.15 1.40
CA SER A 81 5.00 2.19 0.75
C SER A 81 5.62 1.60 -0.53
N THR A 82 6.38 2.39 -1.30
CA THR A 82 7.10 1.91 -2.49
C THR A 82 8.19 0.90 -2.14
N GLU A 83 9.05 1.21 -1.16
CA GLU A 83 10.10 0.29 -0.71
C GLU A 83 9.52 -1.02 -0.18
N ARG A 84 8.38 -0.94 0.52
CA ARG A 84 7.69 -2.12 1.04
C ARG A 84 7.11 -2.98 -0.08
N ILE A 85 6.58 -2.39 -1.15
CA ILE A 85 6.07 -3.12 -2.30
C ILE A 85 7.23 -3.77 -3.07
N GLU A 86 8.33 -3.05 -3.28
CA GLU A 86 9.55 -3.61 -3.89
C GLU A 86 10.17 -4.77 -3.08
N LEU A 87 9.97 -4.76 -1.76
CA LEU A 87 10.42 -5.84 -0.88
C LEU A 87 9.53 -7.10 -0.98
N LEU A 88 8.22 -6.93 -1.15
CA LEU A 88 7.24 -8.03 -1.08
C LEU A 88 6.88 -8.62 -2.45
N ILE A 89 6.90 -7.80 -3.50
CA ILE A 89 6.45 -8.19 -4.84
C ILE A 89 7.65 -8.51 -5.73
N ASP A 90 7.53 -9.60 -6.47
CA ASP A 90 8.49 -10.04 -7.47
C ASP A 90 8.69 -8.94 -8.53
N ARG A 91 9.95 -8.74 -8.95
CA ARG A 91 10.32 -7.69 -9.89
C ARG A 91 9.51 -7.77 -11.18
N ASP A 92 9.09 -6.60 -11.68
CA ASP A 92 8.35 -6.44 -12.93
C ASP A 92 6.97 -7.14 -12.98
N THR A 93 6.43 -7.55 -11.84
CA THR A 93 5.10 -8.18 -11.76
C THR A 93 3.99 -7.28 -11.22
N ARG A 94 4.36 -6.11 -10.71
CA ARG A 94 3.43 -5.17 -10.08
C ARG A 94 2.47 -4.57 -11.11
N ILE A 95 1.18 -4.67 -10.82
CA ILE A 95 0.09 -4.02 -11.56
C ILE A 95 -0.64 -3.11 -10.57
N PRO A 96 -0.37 -1.80 -10.55
CA PRO A 96 -1.01 -0.88 -9.63
C PRO A 96 -2.50 -0.68 -9.97
N MET A 97 -3.30 -0.30 -8.97
CA MET A 97 -4.74 -0.06 -9.08
C MET A 97 -5.10 1.31 -8.53
N ASP A 98 -6.00 2.00 -9.23
CA ASP A 98 -6.60 3.28 -8.80
C ASP A 98 -5.55 4.34 -8.40
N GLU A 99 -4.49 4.49 -9.20
CA GLU A 99 -3.38 5.41 -8.91
C GLU A 99 -3.78 6.88 -8.99
N ASP A 100 -4.73 7.21 -9.86
CA ASP A 100 -5.24 8.55 -10.14
C ASP A 100 -6.32 9.03 -9.15
N MET A 101 -6.74 8.17 -8.22
CA MET A 101 -7.76 8.50 -7.23
C MET A 101 -7.21 9.47 -6.17
N THR A 102 -7.87 10.62 -6.04
CA THR A 102 -7.46 11.70 -5.12
C THR A 102 -8.61 12.13 -4.23
N ALA A 103 -8.28 12.66 -3.04
CA ALA A 103 -9.26 13.11 -2.07
C ALA A 103 -9.86 14.46 -2.48
N GLN A 104 -11.16 14.63 -2.21
CA GLN A 104 -11.87 15.90 -2.40
C GLN A 104 -12.36 16.41 -1.05
N ASP A 105 -12.17 17.71 -0.81
CA ASP A 105 -12.71 18.37 0.38
C ASP A 105 -14.21 18.67 0.21
N VAL A 106 -15.04 17.78 0.76
CA VAL A 106 -16.51 17.90 0.72
C VAL A 106 -17.03 18.78 1.86
N LEU A 107 -16.28 18.89 2.96
CA LEU A 107 -16.70 19.60 4.17
C LEU A 107 -16.21 21.05 4.21
N SER A 108 -15.38 21.46 3.23
CA SER A 108 -14.66 22.74 3.25
C SER A 108 -13.88 22.90 4.56
N PHE A 109 -13.22 21.83 5.00
CA PHE A 109 -12.58 21.77 6.31
C PHE A 109 -11.33 22.66 6.33
N SER A 110 -11.25 23.53 7.34
CA SER A 110 -10.06 24.32 7.63
C SER A 110 -9.82 24.42 9.13
N ASP A 111 -8.58 24.18 9.54
CA ASP A 111 -8.08 24.50 10.89
C ASP A 111 -6.95 25.54 10.78
N GLU A 112 -5.76 25.24 11.28
CA GLU A 112 -4.53 25.99 11.00
C GLU A 112 -4.19 26.00 9.50
N ASP A 113 -4.56 24.93 8.79
CA ASP A 113 -4.41 24.77 7.34
C ASP A 113 -5.69 24.21 6.71
N SER A 114 -5.95 24.54 5.44
CA SER A 114 -7.06 23.93 4.70
C SER A 114 -6.79 22.46 4.40
N TYR A 115 -7.83 21.63 4.35
CA TYR A 115 -7.67 20.22 3.99
C TYR A 115 -7.02 20.05 2.60
N GLN A 116 -7.44 20.88 1.63
CA GLN A 116 -6.85 20.89 0.29
C GLN A 116 -5.33 21.16 0.32
N ASN A 117 -4.87 22.13 1.11
CA ASN A 117 -3.45 22.41 1.24
C ASN A 117 -2.69 21.24 1.87
N ARG A 118 -3.26 20.60 2.90
CA ARG A 118 -2.65 19.40 3.54
C ARG A 118 -2.51 18.25 2.55
N ILE A 119 -3.49 18.04 1.67
CA ILE A 119 -3.42 17.05 0.59
C ILE A 119 -2.28 17.41 -0.37
N ILE A 120 -2.29 18.62 -0.94
CA ILE A 120 -1.28 19.05 -1.92
C ILE A 120 0.14 18.96 -1.36
N THR A 121 0.35 19.42 -0.12
CA THR A 121 1.66 19.34 0.55
C THR A 121 2.09 17.89 0.75
N SER A 122 1.16 17.00 1.15
CA SER A 122 1.46 15.58 1.34
C SER A 122 1.76 14.87 0.01
N GLN A 123 1.02 15.18 -1.05
CA GLN A 123 1.26 14.69 -2.41
C GLN A 123 2.62 15.16 -2.93
N GLY A 124 2.94 16.45 -2.78
CA GLY A 124 4.24 17.00 -3.17
C GLY A 124 5.42 16.38 -2.41
N ARG A 125 5.23 16.05 -1.13
CA ARG A 125 6.27 15.44 -0.29
C ARG A 125 6.50 13.95 -0.58
N THR A 126 5.42 13.20 -0.81
CA THR A 126 5.46 11.74 -0.89
C THR A 126 5.43 11.21 -2.32
N GLY A 127 4.92 11.98 -3.27
CA GLY A 127 4.61 11.54 -4.63
C GLY A 127 3.40 10.60 -4.72
N LEU A 128 2.65 10.40 -3.62
CA LEU A 128 1.47 9.54 -3.57
C LEU A 128 0.20 10.37 -3.72
N THR A 129 -0.87 9.76 -4.24
CA THR A 129 -2.19 10.41 -4.33
C THR A 129 -2.96 10.41 -3.01
N ASP A 130 -2.81 9.35 -2.19
CA ASP A 130 -3.25 9.28 -0.80
C ASP A 130 -2.39 8.26 -0.01
N ALA A 131 -2.73 8.03 1.25
CA ALA A 131 -2.03 7.20 2.23
C ALA A 131 -2.03 5.69 1.98
N VAL A 132 -2.42 5.22 0.80
CA VAL A 132 -2.35 3.80 0.44
C VAL A 132 -2.02 3.59 -1.03
N GLN A 133 -1.10 2.68 -1.28
CA GLN A 133 -0.83 2.10 -2.60
C GLN A 133 -1.47 0.71 -2.67
N THR A 134 -2.20 0.45 -3.75
CA THR A 134 -2.92 -0.81 -3.97
C THR A 134 -2.56 -1.39 -5.33
N GLY A 135 -2.54 -2.71 -5.44
CA GLY A 135 -2.28 -3.37 -6.71
C GLY A 135 -2.22 -4.88 -6.59
N ILE A 136 -2.01 -5.53 -7.73
CA ILE A 136 -1.77 -6.96 -7.85
C ILE A 136 -0.27 -7.18 -8.11
N GLY A 137 0.25 -8.30 -7.66
CA GLY A 137 1.61 -8.72 -8.00
C GLY A 137 1.82 -10.19 -7.68
N TYR A 138 3.03 -10.67 -7.92
CA TYR A 138 3.44 -12.01 -7.51
C TYR A 138 4.32 -11.90 -6.28
N LEU A 139 4.12 -12.80 -5.31
CA LEU A 139 4.99 -12.97 -4.15
C LEU A 139 5.53 -14.40 -4.22
N ASN A 140 6.81 -14.55 -4.53
CA ASN A 140 7.45 -15.85 -4.75
C ASN A 140 6.65 -16.73 -5.76
N GLY A 141 6.20 -16.13 -6.86
CA GLY A 141 5.40 -16.81 -7.88
C GLY A 141 3.92 -17.04 -7.54
N THR A 142 3.44 -16.61 -6.36
CA THR A 142 2.02 -16.68 -6.00
C THR A 142 1.34 -15.34 -6.30
N PRO A 143 0.25 -15.29 -7.10
CA PRO A 143 -0.45 -14.04 -7.36
C PRO A 143 -1.20 -13.58 -6.10
N ILE A 144 -0.97 -12.34 -5.69
CA ILE A 144 -1.60 -11.74 -4.51
C ILE A 144 -2.16 -10.36 -4.82
N ALA A 145 -3.18 -9.96 -4.06
CA ALA A 145 -3.60 -8.57 -3.96
C ALA A 145 -2.90 -7.92 -2.77
N LEU A 146 -2.25 -6.78 -2.99
CA LEU A 146 -1.44 -6.09 -2.00
C LEU A 146 -1.91 -4.66 -1.79
N GLY A 147 -2.16 -4.29 -0.53
CA GLY A 147 -2.36 -2.92 -0.09
C GLY A 147 -1.25 -2.52 0.87
N VAL A 148 -0.60 -1.38 0.65
CA VAL A 148 0.45 -0.86 1.55
C VAL A 148 0.14 0.57 1.91
N MET A 149 -0.13 0.80 3.19
CA MET A 149 -0.34 2.15 3.73
C MET A 149 0.99 2.89 3.88
N ASP A 150 0.94 4.22 3.78
CA ASP A 150 2.11 5.08 3.99
C ASP A 150 1.85 6.11 5.08
N PHE A 151 2.54 5.94 6.22
CA PHE A 151 2.41 6.85 7.36
C PHE A 151 2.87 8.27 7.02
N GLN A 152 3.71 8.45 6.01
CA GLN A 152 4.16 9.78 5.61
C GLN A 152 3.02 10.63 5.03
N PHE A 153 2.00 10.02 4.44
CA PHE A 153 0.87 10.77 3.93
C PHE A 153 -0.12 11.05 5.07
N MET A 154 -0.06 12.25 5.65
CA MET A 154 -0.95 12.71 6.73
C MET A 154 -1.10 11.68 7.87
N GLY A 155 0.01 11.07 8.31
CA GLY A 155 0.01 10.07 9.37
C GLY A 155 -0.64 8.75 8.97
N GLY A 156 -0.73 8.42 7.68
CA GLY A 156 -1.38 7.21 7.19
C GLY A 156 -2.87 7.15 7.52
N SER A 157 -3.50 8.31 7.76
CA SER A 157 -4.85 8.34 8.31
C SER A 157 -5.88 7.88 7.27
N MET A 158 -6.85 7.07 7.68
CA MET A 158 -7.84 6.51 6.75
C MET A 158 -8.95 7.53 6.45
N GLY A 159 -9.00 8.02 5.21
CA GLY A 159 -10.10 8.80 4.64
C GLY A 159 -10.82 8.03 3.53
N SER A 160 -11.68 8.71 2.77
CA SER A 160 -12.55 8.13 1.75
C SER A 160 -11.77 7.43 0.62
N VAL A 161 -10.65 8.01 0.19
CA VAL A 161 -9.79 7.39 -0.86
C VAL A 161 -9.14 6.11 -0.35
N VAL A 162 -8.58 6.13 0.86
CA VAL A 162 -8.00 4.92 1.47
C VAL A 162 -9.06 3.83 1.55
N GLY A 163 -10.25 4.19 2.04
CA GLY A 163 -11.40 3.28 2.11
C GLY A 163 -11.81 2.71 0.76
N GLU A 164 -11.97 3.55 -0.26
CA GLU A 164 -12.33 3.13 -1.62
C GLU A 164 -11.26 2.24 -2.27
N LYS A 165 -9.98 2.62 -2.23
CA LYS A 165 -8.89 1.85 -2.84
C LYS A 165 -8.77 0.45 -2.21
N ILE A 166 -8.84 0.37 -0.88
CA ILE A 166 -8.82 -0.93 -0.18
C ILE A 166 -10.07 -1.75 -0.53
N THR A 167 -11.25 -1.12 -0.56
CA THR A 167 -12.50 -1.82 -0.91
C THR A 167 -12.42 -2.41 -2.31
N ARG A 168 -12.00 -1.63 -3.32
CA ARG A 168 -11.82 -2.09 -4.70
C ARG A 168 -10.80 -3.21 -4.83
N LEU A 169 -9.69 -3.11 -4.09
CA LEU A 169 -8.68 -4.17 -4.04
C LEU A 169 -9.30 -5.48 -3.54
N ILE A 170 -10.06 -5.43 -2.45
CA ILE A 170 -10.71 -6.61 -1.85
C ILE A 170 -11.76 -7.18 -2.80
N GLU A 171 -12.61 -6.36 -3.38
CA GLU A 171 -13.62 -6.81 -4.35
C GLU A 171 -12.98 -7.46 -5.57
N TYR A 172 -11.92 -6.86 -6.11
CA TYR A 172 -11.17 -7.43 -7.22
C TYR A 172 -10.53 -8.77 -6.84
N ALA A 173 -9.86 -8.85 -5.68
CA ALA A 173 -9.27 -10.08 -5.17
C ALA A 173 -10.32 -11.16 -4.95
N THR A 174 -11.52 -10.77 -4.51
CA THR A 174 -12.67 -11.67 -4.32
C THR A 174 -13.22 -12.20 -5.65
N ASP A 175 -13.27 -11.37 -6.71
CA ASP A 175 -13.65 -11.80 -8.07
C ASP A 175 -12.60 -12.75 -8.67
N LYS A 176 -11.32 -12.50 -8.39
CA LYS A 176 -10.18 -13.26 -8.92
C LYS A 176 -9.72 -14.42 -8.05
N SER A 177 -10.37 -14.64 -6.91
CA SER A 177 -9.98 -15.65 -5.92
C SER A 177 -8.50 -15.55 -5.50
N LEU A 178 -8.02 -14.32 -5.30
CA LEU A 178 -6.65 -14.02 -4.87
C LEU A 178 -6.58 -13.85 -3.36
N PRO A 179 -5.51 -14.31 -2.69
CA PRO A 179 -5.23 -13.93 -1.31
C PRO A 179 -4.88 -12.44 -1.22
N ILE A 180 -5.21 -11.84 -0.09
CA ILE A 180 -4.99 -10.42 0.18
C ILE A 180 -3.94 -10.25 1.29
N ILE A 181 -3.01 -9.33 1.08
CA ILE A 181 -2.11 -8.84 2.13
C ILE A 181 -2.28 -7.33 2.25
N ILE A 182 -2.54 -6.83 3.46
CA ILE A 182 -2.59 -5.39 3.73
C ILE A 182 -1.55 -5.04 4.80
N VAL A 183 -0.58 -4.21 4.44
CA VAL A 183 0.40 -3.63 5.36
C VAL A 183 -0.17 -2.33 5.92
N CYS A 184 -0.50 -2.35 7.20
CA CYS A 184 -1.13 -1.26 7.93
C CYS A 184 -0.08 -0.36 8.59
N ALA A 185 -0.24 0.95 8.38
CA ALA A 185 0.53 2.01 9.01
C ALA A 185 -0.38 3.24 9.11
N SER A 186 -0.87 3.57 10.31
CA SER A 186 -1.87 4.62 10.50
C SER A 186 -1.89 5.21 11.91
N GLY A 187 -2.09 6.53 11.97
CA GLY A 187 -2.40 7.29 13.17
C GLY A 187 -3.91 7.34 13.51
N GLY A 188 -4.78 6.77 12.67
CA GLY A 188 -6.23 6.74 12.90
C GLY A 188 -7.07 7.13 11.69
N ALA A 189 -8.28 7.63 11.93
CA ALA A 189 -9.19 8.10 10.89
C ALA A 189 -8.87 9.54 10.46
N ARG A 190 -9.11 9.90 9.20
CA ARG A 190 -8.87 11.24 8.66
C ARG A 190 -9.92 12.22 9.21
N MET A 191 -9.57 12.99 10.24
CA MET A 191 -10.49 13.92 10.90
C MET A 191 -11.11 14.94 9.93
N GLN A 192 -10.36 15.35 8.92
CA GLN A 192 -10.78 16.36 7.93
C GLN A 192 -12.01 15.95 7.12
N GLU A 193 -12.29 14.64 7.01
CA GLU A 193 -13.50 14.14 6.33
C GLU A 193 -14.59 13.68 7.32
N GLY A 194 -14.35 13.84 8.63
CA GLY A 194 -15.31 13.56 9.69
C GLY A 194 -15.91 12.15 9.63
N THR A 195 -17.25 12.07 9.60
CA THR A 195 -17.99 10.81 9.57
C THR A 195 -17.67 9.95 8.35
N LEU A 196 -17.27 10.55 7.21
CA LEU A 196 -16.90 9.77 6.02
C LEU A 196 -15.73 8.83 6.31
N SER A 197 -14.74 9.30 7.07
CA SER A 197 -13.60 8.49 7.51
C SER A 197 -14.00 7.36 8.44
N LEU A 198 -14.91 7.62 9.38
CA LEU A 198 -15.44 6.60 10.28
C LEU A 198 -16.16 5.49 9.51
N MET A 199 -16.97 5.86 8.52
CA MET A 199 -17.74 4.90 7.72
C MET A 199 -16.85 3.98 6.87
N GLN A 200 -15.61 4.38 6.57
CA GLN A 200 -14.68 3.49 5.86
C GLN A 200 -14.35 2.22 6.66
N MET A 201 -14.40 2.28 7.99
CA MET A 201 -14.25 1.09 8.84
C MET A 201 -15.32 0.04 8.50
N ALA A 202 -16.59 0.45 8.48
CA ALA A 202 -17.71 -0.43 8.18
C ALA A 202 -17.67 -0.93 6.73
N LYS A 203 -17.32 -0.04 5.80
CA LYS A 203 -17.21 -0.35 4.37
C LYS A 203 -16.16 -1.43 4.07
N ILE A 204 -14.94 -1.27 4.58
CA ILE A 204 -13.88 -2.27 4.35
C ILE A 204 -14.23 -3.59 5.05
N SER A 205 -14.75 -3.51 6.28
CA SER A 205 -15.11 -4.71 7.05
C SER A 205 -16.21 -5.54 6.38
N SER A 206 -17.18 -4.89 5.71
CA SER A 206 -18.26 -5.61 5.02
C SER A 206 -17.76 -6.37 3.78
N VAL A 207 -16.85 -5.80 2.98
CA VAL A 207 -16.27 -6.52 1.84
C VAL A 207 -15.27 -7.59 2.27
N LEU A 208 -14.54 -7.39 3.38
CA LEU A 208 -13.69 -8.43 3.97
C LEU A 208 -14.50 -9.63 4.43
N GLN A 209 -15.66 -9.41 5.06
CA GLN A 209 -16.55 -10.50 5.46
C GLN A 209 -16.98 -11.35 4.25
N ILE A 210 -17.25 -10.73 3.10
CA ILE A 210 -17.56 -11.45 1.86
C ILE A 210 -16.35 -12.26 1.39
N HIS A 211 -15.16 -11.64 1.38
CA HIS A 211 -13.91 -12.28 0.98
C HIS A 211 -13.57 -13.52 1.82
N GLN A 212 -13.55 -13.36 3.14
CA GLN A 212 -13.14 -14.40 4.08
C GLN A 212 -14.23 -15.43 4.29
N VAL A 213 -15.47 -15.02 4.57
CA VAL A 213 -16.51 -15.96 5.01
C VAL A 213 -17.32 -16.51 3.84
N GLN A 214 -17.68 -15.69 2.85
CA GLN A 214 -18.51 -16.16 1.73
C GLN A 214 -17.69 -16.83 0.63
N ARG A 215 -16.43 -16.38 0.41
CA ARG A 215 -15.55 -16.95 -0.61
C ARG A 215 -14.42 -17.82 -0.06
N ASN A 216 -14.21 -17.83 1.26
CA ASN A 216 -13.17 -18.64 1.92
C ASN A 216 -11.77 -18.35 1.37
N LEU A 217 -11.46 -17.07 1.17
CA LEU A 217 -10.17 -16.57 0.67
C LEU A 217 -9.35 -15.96 1.82
N LEU A 218 -8.03 -16.09 1.71
CA LEU A 218 -7.08 -15.70 2.75
C LEU A 218 -6.86 -14.18 2.78
N TYR A 219 -7.03 -13.58 3.95
CA TYR A 219 -6.63 -12.22 4.26
C TYR A 219 -5.55 -12.18 5.36
N ILE A 220 -4.40 -11.59 5.04
CA ILE A 220 -3.31 -11.34 5.98
C ILE A 220 -3.20 -9.84 6.26
N SER A 221 -3.23 -9.48 7.54
CA SER A 221 -2.95 -8.11 8.00
C SER A 221 -1.55 -8.04 8.58
N VAL A 222 -0.74 -7.08 8.12
CA VAL A 222 0.61 -6.83 8.62
C VAL A 222 0.64 -5.47 9.31
N LEU A 223 0.82 -5.47 10.62
CA LEU A 223 0.79 -4.30 11.48
C LEU A 223 2.19 -3.75 11.67
N THR A 224 2.40 -2.51 11.22
CA THR A 224 3.69 -1.82 11.33
C THR A 224 3.59 -0.63 12.28
N TYR A 225 4.75 -0.06 12.64
CA TYR A 225 4.80 1.11 13.51
C TYR A 225 4.41 2.39 12.75
N PRO A 226 3.46 3.20 13.26
CA PRO A 226 2.39 2.86 14.20
C PRO A 226 1.14 2.36 13.47
N THR A 227 0.31 1.55 14.14
CA THR A 227 -1.03 1.20 13.67
C THR A 227 -2.03 1.48 14.78
N THR A 228 -2.84 2.53 14.63
CA THR A 228 -3.73 2.99 15.70
C THR A 228 -5.13 3.37 15.21
N GLY A 229 -6.05 3.62 16.15
CA GLY A 229 -7.36 4.20 15.85
C GLY A 229 -8.24 3.31 14.98
N GLY A 230 -8.95 3.96 14.04
CA GLY A 230 -9.94 3.31 13.18
C GLY A 230 -9.38 2.17 12.33
N VAL A 231 -8.13 2.22 11.90
CA VAL A 231 -7.49 1.12 11.14
C VAL A 231 -7.31 -0.11 12.03
N THR A 232 -6.86 0.08 13.27
CA THR A 232 -6.71 -1.02 14.23
C THR A 232 -8.06 -1.63 14.59
N ALA A 233 -9.09 -0.80 14.82
CA ALA A 233 -10.45 -1.27 15.13
C ALA A 233 -11.28 -1.70 13.90
N SER A 234 -10.65 -1.88 12.74
CA SER A 234 -11.31 -2.41 11.55
C SER A 234 -10.40 -3.42 10.86
N PHE A 235 -10.11 -3.24 9.57
CA PHE A 235 -9.39 -4.23 8.76
C PHE A 235 -8.04 -4.65 9.34
N GLY A 236 -7.35 -3.77 10.06
CA GLY A 236 -6.10 -4.11 10.74
C GLY A 236 -6.20 -5.34 11.64
N MET A 237 -7.31 -5.51 12.39
CA MET A 237 -7.53 -6.66 13.29
C MET A 237 -8.47 -7.74 12.73
N LEU A 238 -8.88 -7.65 11.46
CA LEU A 238 -9.81 -8.62 10.85
C LEU A 238 -9.11 -9.68 9.96
N GLY A 239 -7.78 -9.72 9.96
CA GLY A 239 -7.01 -10.73 9.24
C GLY A 239 -7.26 -12.15 9.75
N ASP A 240 -7.29 -13.13 8.83
CA ASP A 240 -7.20 -14.55 9.20
C ASP A 240 -5.86 -14.83 9.89
N ILE A 241 -4.82 -14.15 9.41
CA ILE A 241 -3.50 -14.10 10.03
C ILE A 241 -3.14 -12.63 10.25
N ILE A 242 -2.78 -12.31 11.48
CA ILE A 242 -2.31 -10.98 11.88
C ILE A 242 -0.84 -11.09 12.26
N ILE A 243 0.01 -10.35 11.56
CA ILE A 243 1.46 -10.32 11.77
C ILE A 243 1.82 -8.92 12.26
N ALA A 244 2.59 -8.81 13.33
CA ALA A 244 3.10 -7.53 13.81
C ALA A 244 4.63 -7.46 13.66
N GLU A 245 5.14 -6.33 13.21
CA GLU A 245 6.59 -6.07 13.24
C GLU A 245 7.08 -5.88 14.68
N SER A 246 8.35 -6.19 14.93
CA SER A 246 8.95 -6.10 16.25
C SER A 246 8.82 -4.69 16.82
N LYS A 247 8.33 -4.58 18.06
CA LYS A 247 8.12 -3.31 18.78
C LYS A 247 7.17 -2.33 18.08
N ALA A 248 6.33 -2.79 17.14
CA ALA A 248 5.30 -1.95 16.54
C ALA A 248 4.31 -1.45 17.60
N TYR A 249 3.96 -0.17 17.53
CA TYR A 249 2.97 0.43 18.42
C TYR A 249 1.59 0.22 17.81
N ILE A 250 0.81 -0.67 18.44
CA ILE A 250 -0.52 -1.06 18.00
C ILE A 250 -1.51 -0.77 19.12
N ALA A 251 -2.46 0.14 18.89
CA ALA A 251 -3.40 0.55 19.93
C ALA A 251 -4.68 1.13 19.35
N PHE A 252 -5.83 0.88 20.01
CA PHE A 252 -7.08 1.55 19.59
C PHE A 252 -7.02 3.05 19.86
N ALA A 253 -6.63 3.45 21.07
CA ALA A 253 -6.42 4.85 21.43
C ALA A 253 -4.93 5.21 21.34
N GLY A 254 -4.63 6.42 20.86
CA GLY A 254 -3.29 7.00 20.93
C GLY A 254 -2.82 7.20 22.38
N LYS A 255 -1.53 7.44 22.53
CA LYS A 255 -0.98 7.96 23.80
C LYS A 255 -1.36 9.42 23.99
#